data_AF-A0A8J2L2D2-F1
#
_entry.id   AF-A0A8J2L2D2-F1
#
_cell.length_a   1.000
_cell.length_b   1.000
_cell.length_c   1.000
_cell.angle_alpha   90.00
_cell.angle_beta   90.00
_cell.angle_gamma   90.00
#
_symmetry.space_group_name_H-M   'P 1'
#
loop_
_entity.id
_entity.type
_entity.pdbx_description
1 polymer ?
#
loop_
_entity_poly.entity_id
_entity_poly.type
_entity_poly.pdbx_seq_one_letter_code
_entity_poly.pdbx_strand_id
1 'polypeptide(L)' 'IDGGWPAITPNWTPAGFDLLTVVAQARREFLDSILATVYVSPDYRNTTRSLVYLDQPDFFLSR' A
#
# COMPACT_ATOMS: atom_id res chain seq x y z
N ILE A 1 -16.01 -3.07 -0.90
CA ILE A 1 -14.56 -2.86 -1.09
C ILE A 1 -14.40 -2.11 -2.38
N ASP A 2 -14.08 -0.83 -2.28
CA ASP A 2 -13.82 0.02 -3.42
C ASP A 2 -12.59 -0.56 -4.15
N GLY A 3 -12.72 -0.87 -5.44
CA GLY A 3 -11.62 -1.37 -6.27
C GLY A 3 -11.38 -2.89 -6.29
N GLY A 4 -12.43 -3.72 -6.14
CA GLY A 4 -12.36 -5.20 -6.20
C GLY A 4 -11.50 -5.81 -7.32
N TRP A 5 -11.20 -7.11 -7.22
CA TRP A 5 -10.25 -7.76 -8.13
C TRP A 5 -10.87 -8.06 -9.52
N PRO A 6 -10.32 -7.55 -10.64
CA PRO A 6 -10.92 -7.66 -11.98
C PRO A 6 -11.25 -9.09 -12.42
N ALA A 7 -10.38 -10.05 -12.11
CA ALA A 7 -10.53 -11.47 -12.43
C ALA A 7 -11.74 -12.16 -11.79
N ILE A 8 -12.27 -11.65 -10.67
CA ILE A 8 -13.40 -12.28 -9.95
C ILE A 8 -14.61 -11.35 -9.79
N THR A 9 -14.51 -10.11 -10.26
CA THR A 9 -15.56 -9.11 -10.15
C THR A 9 -16.27 -8.97 -11.50
N PRO A 10 -17.49 -9.52 -11.68
CA PRO A 10 -18.24 -9.35 -12.91
C PRO A 10 -18.46 -7.87 -13.22
N ASN A 11 -18.34 -7.49 -14.49
CA ASN A 11 -18.51 -6.11 -14.96
C ASN A 11 -17.56 -5.10 -14.29
N TRP A 12 -16.38 -5.54 -13.85
CA TRP A 12 -15.35 -4.62 -13.39
C TRP A 12 -14.98 -3.63 -14.51
N THR A 13 -14.89 -2.34 -14.18
CA THR A 13 -14.46 -1.31 -15.12
C THR A 13 -13.30 -0.49 -14.54
N PRO A 14 -12.33 -0.07 -15.35
CA PRO A 14 -11.20 0.71 -14.87
C PRO A 14 -11.60 2.10 -14.40
N ALA A 15 -12.72 2.64 -14.89
CA ALA A 15 -13.20 3.98 -14.51
C ALA A 15 -13.58 4.09 -13.03
N GLY A 16 -13.96 2.99 -12.39
CA GLY A 16 -14.28 2.94 -10.96
C GLY A 16 -13.11 2.55 -10.07
N PHE A 17 -11.90 2.36 -10.62
CA PHE A 17 -10.73 1.92 -9.87
C PHE A 17 -9.83 3.10 -9.51
N ASP A 18 -9.72 3.39 -8.20
CA ASP A 18 -8.76 4.34 -7.67
C ASP A 18 -7.61 3.60 -6.96
N LEU A 19 -6.46 3.55 -7.65
CA LEU A 19 -5.28 2.86 -7.16
C LEU A 19 -4.80 3.40 -5.82
N LEU A 20 -4.82 4.72 -5.62
CA LEU A 20 -4.31 5.33 -4.39
C LEU A 20 -5.18 4.93 -3.19
N THR A 21 -6.49 4.99 -3.35
CA THR A 21 -7.44 4.57 -2.31
C THR A 21 -7.26 3.10 -1.96
N VAL A 22 -7.15 2.22 -2.95
CA VAL A 22 -6.96 0.77 -2.72
C VAL A 22 -5.64 0.50 -1.98
N VAL A 23 -4.53 1.09 -2.43
CA VAL A 23 -3.21 0.88 -1.79
C VAL A 23 -3.21 1.45 -0.36
N ALA A 24 -3.81 2.62 -0.15
CA ALA A 24 -3.90 3.24 1.17
C ALA A 24 -4.78 2.43 2.13
N GLN A 25 -5.93 1.92 1.66
CA GLN A 25 -6.81 1.04 2.44
C GLN A 25 -6.10 -0.28 2.78
N ALA A 26 -5.44 -0.93 1.81
CA ALA A 26 -4.71 -2.16 2.05
C ALA A 26 -3.65 -2.00 3.16
N ARG A 27 -2.88 -0.91 3.11
CA ARG A 27 -1.89 -0.61 4.15
C ARG A 27 -2.53 -0.26 5.50
N ARG A 28 -3.63 0.50 5.50
CA ARG A 28 -4.30 0.95 6.72
C ARG A 28 -5.01 -0.19 7.47
N GLU A 29 -5.64 -1.09 6.73
CA GLU A 29 -6.51 -2.13 7.29
C GLU A 29 -5.77 -3.45 7.54
N PHE A 30 -4.84 -3.82 6.67
CA PHE A 30 -4.16 -5.12 6.70
C PHE A 30 -2.66 -5.04 6.97
N LEU A 31 -2.09 -3.82 7.00
CA LEU A 31 -0.64 -3.60 7.02
C LEU A 31 0.09 -4.16 5.79
N ASP A 32 -0.64 -4.50 4.73
CA ASP A 32 -0.05 -5.03 3.49
C ASP A 32 0.59 -3.91 2.67
N SER A 33 1.73 -4.23 2.05
CA SER A 33 2.48 -3.34 1.17
C SER A 33 2.53 -3.95 -0.23
N ILE A 34 1.62 -3.51 -1.12
CA ILE A 34 1.39 -4.15 -2.43
C ILE A 34 2.23 -3.48 -3.54
N LEU A 35 2.34 -2.15 -3.51
CA LEU A 35 3.13 -1.38 -4.48
C LEU A 35 4.24 -0.56 -3.83
N ALA A 36 4.03 -0.13 -2.59
CA ALA A 36 5.01 0.60 -1.80
C ALA A 36 4.74 0.33 -0.32
N THR A 37 5.80 0.40 0.48
CA THR A 37 5.72 0.32 1.93
C THR A 37 5.69 1.73 2.48
N VAL A 38 4.64 2.07 3.24
CA VAL A 38 4.56 3.33 3.98
C VAL A 38 4.56 3.03 5.47
N TYR A 39 5.50 3.61 6.20
CA TYR A 39 5.63 3.38 7.64
C TYR A 39 6.17 4.60 8.38
N VAL A 40 5.93 4.64 9.68
CA VAL A 40 6.45 5.68 10.57
C VAL A 40 7.62 5.10 11.36
N SER A 41 8.76 5.79 11.33
CA SER A 41 9.99 5.36 12.02
C SER A 41 10.78 6.60 12.50
N PRO A 42 11.71 6.46 13.47
CA PRO A 42 12.59 7.56 13.85
C PRO A 42 13.40 8.08 12.66
N ASP A 43 13.58 9.39 12.59
CA ASP A 43 14.46 10.00 11.61
C ASP A 43 15.91 9.58 11.87
N TYR A 44 16.53 8.91 10.90
CA TYR A 44 17.93 8.49 10.98
C TYR A 44 18.92 9.64 11.21
N ARG A 45 18.55 10.88 10.86
CA ARG A 45 19.37 12.08 11.11
C ARG A 45 19.04 12.79 12.42
N ASN A 46 17.90 12.49 13.04
CA ASN A 46 17.50 13.03 14.34
C ASN A 46 16.49 12.09 15.02
N THR A 47 16.98 11.19 15.86
CA THR A 47 16.19 10.12 16.47
C THR A 47 15.13 10.59 17.47
N THR A 48 15.06 11.89 17.77
CA THR A 48 14.03 12.48 18.64
C THR A 48 12.71 12.76 17.94
N ARG A 49 12.66 12.67 16.60
CA ARG A 49 11.44 12.83 15.80
C ARG A 49 11.18 11.61 14.93
N SER A 50 9.92 11.42 14.55
CA SER A 50 9.52 10.39 13.58
C SER A 50 9.20 11.02 12.23
N LEU A 51 9.43 10.26 11.16
CA LEU A 51 9.07 10.62 9.79
C LEU A 51 8.23 9.50 9.16
N VAL A 52 7.50 9.88 8.11
CA VAL A 52 6.87 8.92 7.20
C VAL A 52 7.92 8.51 6.16
N TYR A 53 8.13 7.22 6.03
CA TYR A 53 9.00 6.60 5.03
C TYR A 53 8.16 6.03 3.90
N LEU A 54 8.71 6.12 2.69
CA LEU A 54 8.24 5.46 1.48
C LEU A 54 9.38 4.58 0.96
N ASP A 55 9.13 3.29 0.86
CA ASP A 55 10.13 2.30 0.44
C ASP A 55 9.53 1.26 -0.53
N GLN A 56 10.38 0.46 -1.16
CA GLN A 56 9.95 -0.69 -1.96
C GLN A 56 9.16 -1.69 -1.09
N PRO A 57 8.18 -2.41 -1.67
CA PRO A 57 7.51 -3.50 -0.97
C PRO A 57 8.39 -4.75 -0.93
N ASP A 58 8.04 -5.66 -0.02
CA ASP A 58 8.56 -7.02 -0.09
C ASP A 58 7.94 -7.76 -1.30
N PHE A 59 8.72 -8.62 -1.92
CA PHE A 59 8.21 -9.52 -2.94
C PHE A 59 7.70 -10.81 -2.30
N PHE A 60 6.61 -11.36 -2.84
CA PHE A 60 6.05 -12.64 -2.38
C PHE A 60 7.03 -13.81 -2.47
N LEU A 61 8.03 -13.71 -3.35
CA LEU A 61 9.09 -14.70 -3.48
C LEU A 61 10.40 -14.11 -2.94
N SER A 62 11.09 -14.89 -2.12
CA SER A 62 12.46 -14.59 -1.76
C SER A 62 13.34 -14.69 -3.00
N ARG A 63 14.34 -13.80 -3.07
CA ARG A 63 15.37 -13.83 -4.10
C ARG A 63 16.29 -15.05 -3.96
#